data_AF-A0A841W9G1-F1
#
_entry.id   AF-A0A841W9G1-F1
#
_cell.length_a   1.000
_cell.length_b   1.000
_cell.length_c   1.000
_cell.angle_alpha   90.00
_cell.angle_beta   90.00
_cell.angle_gamma   90.00
#
_symmetry.space_group_name_H-M   'P 1'
#
loop_
_entity.id
_entity.type
_entity.pdbx_description
1 polymer ?
#
loop_
_entity_poly.entity_id
_entity_poly.type
_entity_poly.pdbx_seq_one_letter_code
_entity_poly.pdbx_strand_id
1 'polypeptide(L)'
;MHHFRKLLEIQNSQLAQLLRFTLYGLETTLNQARAEFPQDSGVEVCDELLQELHNLLQPAPTPLHPDIGWEDAIITSQNPLKLNDLREAFNSDAELNYYLGNSPLQSQTDSDLWHEIQRKLLRIPEDLAVSWQKRTLDMAQSIGAMADNANLLQLPFIRDEIIYPGLSGTVQTQGLSLSQNLQKNESDFSTGFLLLYMKFLEIEPNFYHALKSVCSFDIVSLNSKAEQQSQYINALSDRCQRTQKAEESNDPLSILRAWIDMDEAIHSLVFVPPAQRYSWWGKLQNESRRILKKIADKAINAGNEVRIRQLSGLYADICTSSKDDLQLDFGGTPGEVLTCLRVYARINHEESPGRVIFRSSR
;
A
#
# COMPACT_ATOMS: atom_id res chain seq x y z
N MET A 1 -2.41 -22.32 -20.30
CA MET A 1 -1.95 -21.08 -19.65
C MET A 1 -0.54 -20.58 -20.06
N HIS A 2 0.22 -21.25 -20.94
CA HIS A 2 1.63 -20.86 -21.25
C HIS A 2 1.81 -19.41 -21.74
N HIS A 3 0.98 -18.96 -22.68
CA HIS A 3 1.09 -17.60 -23.23
C HIS A 3 0.67 -16.51 -22.24
N PHE A 4 -0.27 -16.81 -21.34
CA PHE A 4 -0.64 -15.91 -20.25
C PHE A 4 0.55 -15.70 -19.31
N ARG A 5 1.20 -16.79 -18.89
CA ARG A 5 2.36 -16.73 -18.00
C ARG A 5 3.52 -15.95 -18.65
N LYS A 6 3.83 -16.25 -19.91
CA LYS A 6 4.84 -15.50 -20.68
C LYS A 6 4.54 -14.01 -20.76
N LEU A 7 3.29 -13.61 -20.95
CA LEU A 7 2.92 -12.20 -20.99
C LEU A 7 3.02 -11.56 -19.60
N LEU A 8 2.56 -12.24 -18.55
CA LEU A 8 2.62 -11.74 -17.16
C LEU A 8 4.05 -11.57 -16.62
N GLU A 9 5.01 -12.33 -17.15
CA GLU A 9 6.45 -12.26 -16.83
C GLU A 9 7.16 -11.08 -17.51
N ILE A 10 6.56 -10.44 -18.52
CA ILE A 10 7.15 -9.27 -19.17
C ILE A 10 7.06 -8.06 -18.23
N GLN A 11 8.20 -7.71 -17.62
CA GLN A 11 8.33 -6.53 -16.78
C GLN A 11 7.96 -5.26 -17.55
N ASN A 12 7.25 -4.34 -16.90
CA ASN A 12 6.85 -3.04 -17.45
C ASN A 12 5.95 -3.07 -18.71
N SER A 13 5.28 -4.20 -18.99
CA SER A 13 4.32 -4.29 -20.09
C SER A 13 2.90 -3.87 -19.68
N GLN A 14 2.33 -2.87 -20.35
CA GLN A 14 0.93 -2.49 -20.15
C GLN A 14 -0.04 -3.63 -20.50
N LEU A 15 0.30 -4.47 -21.47
CA LEU A 15 -0.50 -5.64 -21.84
C LEU A 15 -0.45 -6.72 -20.74
N ALA A 16 0.71 -6.91 -20.10
CA ALA A 16 0.85 -7.79 -18.94
C ALA A 16 0.04 -7.28 -17.75
N GLN A 17 0.03 -5.96 -17.55
CA GLN A 17 -0.71 -5.31 -16.49
C GLN A 17 -2.24 -5.40 -16.69
N LEU A 18 -2.72 -5.06 -17.90
CA LEU A 18 -4.14 -5.21 -18.26
C LEU A 18 -4.60 -6.66 -18.12
N LEU A 19 -3.75 -7.60 -18.54
CA LEU A 19 -4.02 -9.01 -18.39
C LEU A 19 -4.14 -9.41 -16.92
N ARG A 20 -3.19 -8.97 -16.07
CA ARG A 20 -3.22 -9.23 -14.63
C ARG A 20 -4.50 -8.70 -13.98
N PHE A 21 -4.96 -7.50 -14.34
CA PHE A 21 -6.25 -6.96 -13.86
C PHE A 21 -7.44 -7.80 -14.30
N THR A 22 -7.47 -8.17 -15.58
CA THR A 22 -8.56 -8.98 -16.13
C THR A 22 -8.63 -10.34 -15.43
N LEU A 23 -7.48 -10.94 -15.11
CA LEU A 23 -7.40 -12.22 -14.41
C LEU A 23 -7.80 -12.11 -12.93
N TYR A 24 -7.39 -11.06 -12.22
CA TYR A 24 -7.88 -10.80 -10.85
C TYR A 24 -9.40 -10.54 -10.82
N GLY A 25 -9.93 -9.78 -11.78
CA GLY A 25 -11.38 -9.55 -11.92
C GLY A 25 -12.14 -10.85 -12.23
N LEU A 26 -11.57 -11.74 -13.05
CA LEU A 26 -12.14 -13.05 -13.34
C LEU A 26 -12.12 -13.97 -12.11
N GLU A 27 -11.00 -14.05 -11.39
CA GLU A 27 -10.88 -14.80 -10.12
C GLU A 27 -11.93 -14.33 -9.11
N THR A 28 -12.18 -13.02 -9.04
CA THR A 28 -13.21 -12.43 -8.18
C THR A 28 -14.62 -12.86 -8.58
N THR A 29 -14.94 -12.75 -9.87
CA THR A 29 -16.25 -13.11 -10.41
C THR A 29 -16.57 -14.59 -10.16
N LEU A 30 -15.57 -15.46 -10.36
CA LEU A 30 -15.71 -16.90 -10.11
C LEU A 30 -15.85 -17.24 -8.62
N ASN A 31 -15.10 -16.57 -7.74
CA ASN A 31 -15.25 -16.74 -6.30
C ASN A 31 -16.65 -16.33 -5.81
N GLN A 32 -17.20 -15.24 -6.34
CA GLN A 32 -18.55 -14.79 -6.02
C GLN A 32 -19.61 -15.77 -6.54
N ALA A 33 -19.50 -16.20 -7.80
CA ALA A 33 -20.41 -17.19 -8.39
C ALA A 33 -20.38 -18.52 -7.63
N ARG A 34 -19.19 -18.98 -7.20
CA ARG A 34 -19.02 -20.17 -6.38
C ARG A 34 -19.75 -20.07 -5.03
N ALA A 35 -19.69 -18.90 -4.38
CA ALA A 35 -20.38 -18.67 -3.11
C ALA A 35 -21.90 -18.55 -3.26
N GLU A 36 -22.37 -18.00 -4.38
CA GLU A 36 -23.80 -17.80 -4.68
C GLU A 36 -24.49 -19.09 -5.17
N PHE A 37 -23.76 -19.97 -5.86
CA PHE A 37 -24.28 -21.22 -6.43
C PHE A 37 -23.49 -22.46 -5.94
N PRO A 38 -23.47 -22.78 -4.63
CA PRO A 38 -22.62 -23.82 -4.06
C PRO A 38 -23.02 -25.27 -4.42
N GLN A 39 -24.17 -25.45 -5.08
CA GLN A 39 -24.69 -26.76 -5.51
C GLN A 39 -24.74 -26.87 -7.04
N ASP A 40 -24.14 -25.92 -7.76
CA ASP A 40 -24.07 -25.99 -9.22
C ASP A 40 -23.13 -27.12 -9.65
N SER A 41 -23.52 -27.84 -10.70
CA SER A 41 -22.72 -28.95 -11.24
C SER A 41 -21.32 -28.56 -11.73
N GLY A 42 -21.07 -27.25 -11.94
CA GLY A 42 -19.78 -26.70 -12.33
C GLY A 42 -18.89 -26.24 -11.18
N VAL A 43 -19.28 -26.37 -9.91
CA VAL A 43 -18.48 -25.88 -8.76
C VAL A 43 -17.09 -26.51 -8.70
N GLU A 44 -16.97 -27.82 -8.92
CA GLU A 44 -15.67 -28.51 -8.90
C GLU A 44 -14.74 -27.98 -10.00
N VAL A 45 -15.28 -27.73 -11.20
CA VAL A 45 -14.51 -27.14 -12.31
C VAL A 45 -14.16 -25.67 -12.04
N CYS A 46 -15.04 -24.95 -11.34
CA CYS A 46 -14.77 -23.58 -10.89
C CYS A 46 -13.62 -23.54 -9.88
N ASP A 47 -13.54 -24.51 -8.97
CA ASP A 47 -12.45 -24.65 -8.01
C ASP A 47 -11.11 -24.94 -8.70
N GLU A 48 -11.10 -25.85 -9.68
CA GLU A 48 -9.92 -26.12 -10.49
C GLU A 48 -9.45 -24.87 -11.26
N LEU A 49 -10.39 -24.14 -11.87
CA LEU A 49 -10.10 -22.92 -12.62
C LEU A 49 -9.56 -21.81 -11.70
N LEU A 50 -10.13 -21.65 -10.51
CA LEU A 50 -9.63 -20.72 -9.49
C LEU A 50 -8.21 -21.08 -9.07
N GLN A 51 -7.90 -22.37 -8.89
CA GLN A 51 -6.54 -22.81 -8.56
C GLN A 51 -5.55 -22.53 -9.72
N GLU A 52 -5.97 -22.73 -10.97
CA GLU A 52 -5.16 -22.39 -12.15
C GLU A 52 -4.88 -20.89 -12.24
N LEU A 53 -5.90 -20.05 -12.03
CA LEU A 53 -5.78 -18.60 -12.02
C LEU A 53 -4.86 -18.13 -10.89
N HIS A 54 -5.01 -18.71 -9.70
CA HIS A 54 -4.16 -18.43 -8.56
C HIS A 54 -2.69 -18.74 -8.88
N ASN A 55 -2.41 -19.94 -9.37
CA ASN A 55 -1.06 -20.36 -9.77
C ASN A 55 -0.46 -19.48 -10.88
N LEU A 56 -1.29 -18.93 -11.76
CA LEU A 56 -0.89 -18.05 -12.86
C LEU A 56 -0.58 -16.63 -12.38
N LEU A 57 -1.30 -16.14 -11.36
CA LEU A 57 -1.15 -14.82 -10.76
C LEU A 57 -0.04 -14.75 -9.71
N GLN A 58 0.29 -15.88 -9.08
CA GLN A 58 1.47 -15.99 -8.23
C GLN A 58 2.72 -15.62 -9.03
N PRO A 59 3.63 -14.78 -8.48
CA PRO A 59 4.92 -14.54 -9.10
C PRO A 59 5.60 -15.89 -9.34
N ALA A 60 6.17 -16.08 -10.53
CA ALA A 60 6.99 -17.25 -10.78
C ALA A 60 8.04 -17.33 -9.66
N PRO A 61 8.24 -18.49 -9.01
CA PRO A 61 9.39 -18.65 -8.13
C PRO A 61 10.59 -18.21 -8.94
N THR A 62 11.30 -17.20 -8.43
CA THR A 62 12.51 -16.66 -9.06
C THR A 62 13.35 -17.87 -9.47
N PRO A 63 13.66 -18.05 -10.77
CA PRO A 63 14.51 -19.16 -11.14
C PRO A 63 15.83 -18.94 -10.41
N LEU A 64 16.10 -19.82 -9.43
CA LEU A 64 17.47 -20.15 -9.09
C LEU A 64 18.13 -20.46 -10.43
N HIS A 65 19.13 -19.64 -10.77
CA HIS A 65 19.85 -19.63 -12.03
C HIS A 65 19.96 -21.03 -12.68
N PRO A 66 19.66 -21.18 -13.98
CA PRO A 66 19.92 -22.43 -14.67
C PRO A 66 21.43 -22.61 -14.88
N ASP A 67 21.93 -23.75 -14.41
CA ASP A 67 23.13 -24.48 -14.84
C ASP A 67 24.42 -23.67 -15.08
N ILE A 68 25.17 -23.48 -14.00
CA ILE A 68 26.61 -23.78 -14.02
C ILE A 68 26.81 -24.85 -12.95
N GLY A 69 26.81 -26.11 -13.39
CA GLY A 69 26.81 -27.27 -12.49
C GLY A 69 28.00 -27.28 -11.54
N TRP A 70 27.72 -27.23 -10.25
CA TRP A 70 28.65 -27.52 -9.15
C TRP A 70 27.84 -28.30 -8.12
N GLU A 71 28.32 -29.51 -7.84
CA GLU A 71 27.81 -30.43 -6.84
C GLU A 71 27.64 -29.75 -5.47
N ASP A 72 26.69 -30.28 -4.69
CA ASP A 72 26.37 -29.96 -3.30
C ASP A 72 27.51 -29.31 -2.50
N ALA A 73 27.50 -27.98 -2.49
CA ALA A 73 28.15 -27.20 -1.46
C ALA A 73 27.14 -26.20 -0.93
N ILE A 74 26.73 -26.41 0.32
CA ILE A 74 26.09 -25.41 1.17
C ILE A 74 27.11 -24.27 1.31
N ILE A 75 27.18 -23.36 0.35
CA ILE A 75 27.93 -22.13 0.49
C ILE A 75 27.02 -21.17 1.24
N THR A 76 27.14 -21.19 2.57
CA THR A 76 26.83 -20.03 3.38
C THR A 76 27.72 -18.90 2.88
N SER A 77 27.20 -18.00 2.05
CA SER A 77 27.96 -16.83 1.60
C SER A 77 28.12 -15.87 2.78
N GLN A 78 29.18 -16.08 3.57
CA GLN A 78 29.64 -15.25 4.67
C GLN A 78 30.36 -13.98 4.18
N ASN A 79 29.87 -13.32 3.13
CA ASN A 79 30.36 -11.98 2.83
C ASN A 79 29.53 -10.98 3.66
N PRO A 80 30.15 -10.22 4.58
CA PRO A 80 29.43 -9.19 5.32
C PRO A 80 28.87 -8.16 4.33
N LEU A 81 27.62 -7.75 4.56
CA LEU A 81 26.98 -6.70 3.78
C LEU A 81 27.83 -5.44 3.81
N LYS A 82 28.04 -4.80 2.65
CA LYS A 82 28.83 -3.57 2.58
C LYS A 82 28.16 -2.44 3.36
N LEU A 83 26.82 -2.48 3.45
CA LEU A 83 25.99 -1.54 4.20
C LEU A 83 25.73 -1.98 5.65
N ASN A 84 26.53 -2.89 6.23
CA ASN A 84 26.28 -3.36 7.60
C ASN A 84 26.36 -2.23 8.64
N ASP A 85 27.31 -1.31 8.53
CA ASP A 85 27.41 -0.17 9.45
C ASP A 85 26.14 0.71 9.40
N LEU A 86 25.55 0.83 8.21
CA LEU A 86 24.28 1.54 8.03
C LEU A 86 23.13 0.81 8.73
N ARG A 87 23.07 -0.52 8.65
CA ARG A 87 22.10 -1.33 9.39
C ARG A 87 22.23 -1.12 10.89
N GLU A 88 23.44 -1.18 11.43
CA GLU A 88 23.69 -1.01 12.86
C GLU A 88 23.30 0.39 13.34
N ALA A 89 23.69 1.43 12.59
CA ALA A 89 23.31 2.79 12.87
C ALA A 89 21.78 2.99 12.85
N PHE A 90 21.08 2.40 11.88
CA PHE A 90 19.63 2.52 11.76
C PHE A 90 18.90 1.79 12.90
N ASN A 91 19.27 0.55 13.20
CA ASN A 91 18.63 -0.27 14.26
C ASN A 91 18.86 0.30 15.67
N SER A 92 19.98 1.00 15.89
CA SER A 92 20.34 1.59 17.20
C SER A 92 19.73 2.96 17.46
N ASP A 93 19.07 3.59 16.47
CA ASP A 93 18.52 4.92 16.61
C ASP A 93 17.19 4.92 17.38
N ALA A 94 17.19 5.55 18.55
CA ALA A 94 16.03 5.58 19.43
C ALA A 94 14.85 6.38 18.85
N GLU A 95 15.12 7.41 18.04
CA GLU A 95 14.08 8.25 17.45
C GLU A 95 13.38 7.52 16.28
N LEU A 96 14.14 6.79 15.45
CA LEU A 96 13.56 5.89 14.45
C LEU A 96 12.71 4.79 15.09
N ASN A 97 13.22 4.16 16.15
CA ASN A 97 12.53 3.08 16.86
C ASN A 97 11.19 3.54 17.48
N TYR A 98 11.10 4.81 17.89
CA TYR A 98 9.85 5.41 18.37
C TYR A 98 8.74 5.38 17.30
N TYR A 99 9.07 5.68 16.03
CA TYR A 99 8.09 5.70 14.94
C TYR A 99 7.88 4.35 14.26
N LEU A 100 8.96 3.57 14.09
CA LEU A 100 8.96 2.35 13.29
C LEU A 100 8.74 1.07 14.11
N GLY A 101 8.83 1.17 15.44
CA GLY A 101 8.90 0.03 16.35
C GLY A 101 10.30 -0.57 16.43
N ASN A 102 10.49 -1.52 17.34
CA ASN A 102 11.79 -2.11 17.67
C ASN A 102 12.18 -3.33 16.81
N SER A 103 11.52 -3.52 15.66
CA SER A 103 11.79 -4.66 14.79
C SER A 103 13.04 -4.38 13.94
N PRO A 104 14.12 -5.17 14.06
CA PRO A 104 15.34 -4.93 13.32
C PRO A 104 15.13 -5.15 11.82
N LEU A 105 15.96 -4.48 11.01
CA LEU A 105 16.02 -4.69 9.56
C LEU A 105 16.27 -6.16 9.21
N GLN A 106 15.53 -6.71 8.24
CA GLN A 106 15.53 -8.14 7.90
C GLN A 106 16.24 -8.47 6.58
N SER A 107 16.62 -7.45 5.81
CA SER A 107 17.25 -7.61 4.49
C SER A 107 18.49 -8.50 4.50
N GLN A 108 18.73 -9.23 3.41
CA GLN A 108 19.88 -10.15 3.28
C GLN A 108 20.88 -9.72 2.20
N THR A 109 20.56 -8.68 1.43
CA THR A 109 21.46 -8.09 0.42
C THR A 109 21.60 -6.59 0.65
N ASP A 110 22.66 -5.98 0.10
CA ASP A 110 22.84 -4.52 0.18
C ASP A 110 21.71 -3.76 -0.54
N SER A 111 21.21 -4.31 -1.65
CA SER A 111 20.08 -3.74 -2.40
C SER A 111 18.80 -3.76 -1.57
N ASP A 112 18.47 -4.91 -0.97
CA ASP A 112 17.27 -5.02 -0.13
C ASP A 112 17.38 -4.12 1.10
N LEU A 113 18.57 -4.03 1.70
CA LEU A 113 18.82 -3.20 2.86
C LEU A 113 18.64 -1.72 2.55
N TRP A 114 19.17 -1.26 1.40
CA TRP A 114 18.94 0.11 0.92
C TRP A 114 17.45 0.39 0.79
N HIS A 115 16.72 -0.48 0.10
CA HIS A 115 15.29 -0.35 -0.12
C HIS A 115 14.45 -0.38 1.16
N GLU A 116 14.73 -1.31 2.07
CA GLU A 116 14.03 -1.44 3.34
C GLU A 116 14.19 -0.18 4.20
N ILE A 117 15.41 0.36 4.26
CA ILE A 117 15.70 1.63 4.95
C ILE A 117 14.93 2.77 4.30
N GLN A 118 15.07 2.97 2.99
CA GLN A 118 14.43 4.11 2.31
C GLN A 118 12.90 4.06 2.44
N ARG A 119 12.28 2.89 2.30
CA ARG A 119 10.83 2.74 2.49
C ARG A 119 10.39 2.97 3.94
N LYS A 120 11.19 2.56 4.93
CA LYS A 120 10.93 2.90 6.35
C LYS A 120 10.97 4.42 6.58
N LEU A 121 11.88 5.14 5.93
CA LEU A 121 11.94 6.62 6.03
C LEU A 121 10.69 7.31 5.45
N LEU A 122 9.93 6.68 4.55
CA LEU A 122 8.67 7.24 4.05
C LEU A 122 7.56 7.31 5.13
N ARG A 123 7.76 6.66 6.28
CA ARG A 123 6.76 6.51 7.34
C ARG A 123 6.97 7.44 8.54
N ILE A 124 8.09 8.16 8.59
CA ILE A 124 8.49 9.00 9.74
C ILE A 124 8.35 10.49 9.41
N PRO A 125 8.42 11.42 10.40
CA PRO A 125 8.38 12.86 10.13
C PRO A 125 9.42 13.28 9.09
N GLU A 126 9.06 14.20 8.20
CA GLU A 126 9.93 14.57 7.08
C GLU A 126 11.29 15.12 7.49
N ASP A 127 11.35 15.95 8.54
CA ASP A 127 12.61 16.51 9.01
C ASP A 127 13.60 15.40 9.42
N LEU A 128 13.07 14.38 10.09
CA LEU A 128 13.84 13.20 10.49
C LEU A 128 14.20 12.34 9.26
N ALA A 129 13.26 12.15 8.33
CA ALA A 129 13.50 11.40 7.10
C ALA A 129 14.60 12.04 6.25
N VAL A 130 14.58 13.37 6.06
CA VAL A 130 15.59 14.11 5.29
C VAL A 130 16.97 14.01 5.95
N SER A 131 17.04 14.15 7.28
CA SER A 131 18.29 13.98 8.03
C SER A 131 18.86 12.57 7.83
N TRP A 132 18.01 11.56 7.93
CA TRP A 132 18.39 10.16 7.73
C TRP A 132 18.75 9.83 6.29
N GLN A 133 18.01 10.34 5.30
CA GLN A 133 18.34 10.17 3.88
C GLN A 133 19.74 10.70 3.59
N LYS A 134 20.07 11.91 4.08
CA LYS A 134 21.42 12.46 3.96
C LYS A 134 22.45 11.54 4.62
N ARG A 135 22.22 11.14 5.87
CA ARG A 135 23.12 10.23 6.61
C ARG A 135 23.33 8.91 5.87
N THR A 136 22.27 8.31 5.31
CA THR A 136 22.34 7.05 4.57
C THR A 136 23.21 7.17 3.32
N LEU A 137 23.11 8.30 2.61
CA LEU A 137 23.93 8.60 1.45
C LEU A 137 25.38 8.85 1.83
N ASP A 138 25.66 9.61 2.89
CA ASP A 138 27.03 9.86 3.36
C ASP A 138 27.72 8.53 3.76
N MET A 139 26.99 7.62 4.42
CA MET A 139 27.49 6.29 4.77
C MET A 139 27.72 5.43 3.52
N ALA A 140 26.79 5.41 2.57
CA ALA A 140 26.96 4.71 1.30
C ALA A 140 28.17 5.25 0.49
N GLN A 141 28.40 6.57 0.50
CA GLN A 141 29.55 7.20 -0.16
C GLN A 141 30.88 6.80 0.47
N SER A 142 30.94 6.63 1.79
CA SER A 142 32.16 6.21 2.48
C SER A 142 32.70 4.85 2.02
N ILE A 143 31.82 3.98 1.50
CA ILE A 143 32.17 2.67 0.94
C ILE A 143 32.22 2.67 -0.60
N GLY A 144 32.18 3.84 -1.24
CA GLY A 144 32.29 4.00 -2.70
C GLY A 144 30.99 3.82 -3.50
N ALA A 145 29.83 3.84 -2.85
CA ALA A 145 28.54 3.89 -3.55
C ALA A 145 28.11 5.35 -3.79
N MET A 146 27.41 5.61 -4.88
CA MET A 146 26.98 6.96 -5.27
C MET A 146 25.49 6.99 -5.59
N ALA A 147 24.81 8.08 -5.24
CA ALA A 147 23.39 8.26 -5.58
C ALA A 147 23.17 8.17 -7.10
N ASP A 148 22.20 7.36 -7.51
CA ASP A 148 21.80 7.21 -8.91
C ASP A 148 20.33 7.62 -9.08
N ASN A 149 20.11 8.77 -9.74
CA ASN A 149 18.78 9.27 -10.06
C ASN A 149 18.33 8.89 -11.49
N ALA A 150 19.15 8.15 -12.25
CA ALA A 150 18.83 7.72 -13.60
C ALA A 150 18.19 6.32 -13.62
N ASN A 151 18.66 5.42 -12.76
CA ASN A 151 18.13 4.06 -12.65
C ASN A 151 17.01 3.96 -11.60
N LEU A 152 15.77 4.27 -12.00
CA LEU A 152 14.61 4.33 -11.09
C LEU A 152 13.53 3.32 -11.49
N LEU A 153 13.02 2.58 -10.49
CA LEU A 153 11.76 1.88 -10.61
C LEU A 153 10.60 2.90 -10.58
N GLN A 154 9.82 2.95 -11.65
CA GLN A 154 8.71 3.90 -11.79
C GLN A 154 7.39 3.31 -11.32
N LEU A 155 6.75 3.98 -10.37
CA LEU A 155 5.40 3.71 -9.92
C LEU A 155 4.41 4.64 -10.65
N PRO A 156 3.32 4.10 -11.22
CA PRO A 156 2.34 4.92 -11.93
C PRO A 156 1.57 5.81 -10.94
N PHE A 157 1.57 7.12 -11.18
CA PHE A 157 0.74 8.05 -10.42
C PHE A 157 0.44 9.32 -11.23
N ILE A 158 -0.23 10.29 -10.60
CA ILE A 158 -0.67 11.55 -11.22
C ILE A 158 0.45 12.61 -11.33
N ARG A 159 1.65 12.34 -10.82
CA ARG A 159 2.79 13.26 -10.86
C ARG A 159 4.11 12.51 -10.98
N ASP A 160 5.12 13.22 -11.47
CA ASP A 160 6.50 12.77 -11.45
C ASP A 160 7.15 13.21 -10.14
N GLU A 161 7.81 12.28 -9.45
CA GLU A 161 8.49 12.56 -8.18
C GLU A 161 9.56 11.50 -7.94
N ILE A 162 10.82 11.87 -7.70
CA ILE A 162 11.81 10.92 -7.19
C ILE A 162 11.55 10.74 -5.69
N ILE A 163 11.18 9.53 -5.28
CA ILE A 163 10.90 9.19 -3.88
C ILE A 163 12.23 9.01 -3.14
N TYR A 164 13.13 8.20 -3.71
CA TYR A 164 14.50 8.06 -3.23
C TYR A 164 15.44 7.62 -4.37
N PRO A 165 16.73 8.00 -4.33
CA PRO A 165 17.70 7.60 -5.34
C PRO A 165 18.06 6.12 -5.22
N GLY A 166 18.51 5.54 -6.34
CA GLY A 166 19.24 4.28 -6.34
C GLY A 166 20.68 4.48 -5.90
N LEU A 167 21.46 3.41 -6.00
CA LEU A 167 22.91 3.48 -5.85
C LEU A 167 23.60 2.93 -7.09
N SER A 168 24.76 3.51 -7.38
CA SER A 168 25.75 3.03 -8.34
C SER A 168 27.12 2.88 -7.66
N GLY A 169 28.10 2.29 -8.36
CA GLY A 169 29.44 2.07 -7.79
C GLY A 169 29.54 0.74 -7.05
N THR A 170 30.02 0.75 -5.80
CA THR A 170 30.29 -0.48 -5.02
C THR A 170 29.03 -1.23 -4.61
N VAL A 171 27.89 -0.54 -4.51
CA VAL A 171 26.54 -1.10 -4.38
C VAL A 171 25.71 -0.58 -5.54
N GLN A 172 25.04 -1.48 -6.26
CA GLN A 172 24.18 -1.14 -7.39
C GLN A 172 22.75 -1.54 -7.08
N THR A 173 21.83 -0.57 -7.09
CA THR A 173 20.41 -0.81 -6.85
C THR A 173 19.58 0.31 -7.45
N GLN A 174 18.33 0.03 -7.81
CA GLN A 174 17.43 1.02 -8.39
C GLN A 174 16.92 1.99 -7.32
N GLY A 175 16.60 3.21 -7.73
CA GLY A 175 15.79 4.11 -6.91
C GLY A 175 14.31 3.85 -7.11
N LEU A 176 13.49 4.72 -6.53
CA LEU A 176 12.04 4.66 -6.68
C LEU A 176 11.51 6.05 -7.04
N SER A 177 10.61 6.11 -8.02
CA SER A 177 9.93 7.34 -8.40
C SER A 177 8.45 7.11 -8.71
N LEU A 178 7.68 8.18 -8.62
CA LEU A 178 6.37 8.30 -9.25
C LEU A 178 6.54 8.78 -10.68
N SER A 179 5.66 8.32 -11.58
CA SER A 179 5.66 8.69 -13.00
C SER A 179 4.25 8.90 -13.53
N GLN A 180 4.04 9.96 -14.31
CA GLN A 180 2.81 10.28 -15.05
C GLN A 180 2.58 9.38 -16.28
N ASN A 181 2.78 8.06 -16.14
CA ASN A 181 2.53 7.09 -17.21
C ASN A 181 1.04 6.79 -17.44
N LEU A 182 0.13 7.45 -16.71
CA LEU A 182 -1.31 7.38 -16.92
C LEU A 182 -1.73 8.31 -18.06
N GLN A 183 -2.54 7.81 -19.01
CA GLN A 183 -3.07 8.63 -20.11
C GLN A 183 -3.85 9.82 -19.55
N LYS A 184 -3.23 11.01 -19.60
CA LYS A 184 -3.72 12.42 -19.69
C LYS A 184 -5.13 12.84 -19.25
N ASN A 185 -5.89 12.03 -18.53
CA ASN A 185 -7.11 12.47 -17.88
C ASN A 185 -6.74 12.85 -16.45
N GLU A 186 -6.59 14.15 -16.20
CA GLU A 186 -6.37 14.74 -14.87
C GLU A 186 -7.47 14.37 -13.84
N SER A 187 -8.51 13.65 -14.27
CA SER A 187 -9.69 13.30 -13.49
C SER A 187 -9.65 11.95 -12.77
N ASP A 188 -8.78 11.00 -13.12
CA ASP A 188 -8.89 9.64 -12.54
C ASP A 188 -7.94 9.37 -11.37
N PHE A 189 -8.10 10.14 -10.30
CA PHE A 189 -7.35 9.96 -9.04
C PHE A 189 -7.59 8.58 -8.42
N SER A 190 -8.81 8.04 -8.52
CA SER A 190 -9.14 6.71 -8.00
C SER A 190 -8.30 5.61 -8.65
N THR A 191 -8.16 5.63 -9.97
CA THR A 191 -7.27 4.72 -10.69
C THR A 191 -5.81 4.98 -10.35
N GLY A 192 -5.41 6.25 -10.19
CA GLY A 192 -4.07 6.61 -9.73
C GLY A 192 -3.69 5.91 -8.42
N PHE A 193 -4.55 5.97 -7.41
CA PHE A 193 -4.34 5.26 -6.13
C PHE A 193 -4.33 3.74 -6.29
N LEU A 194 -5.28 3.18 -7.05
CA LEU A 194 -5.35 1.74 -7.28
C LEU A 194 -4.04 1.20 -7.88
N LEU A 195 -3.58 1.80 -8.97
CA LEU A 195 -2.37 1.37 -9.67
C LEU A 195 -1.12 1.55 -8.82
N LEU A 196 -1.01 2.69 -8.13
CA LEU A 196 0.11 2.96 -7.23
C LEU A 196 0.17 1.92 -6.12
N TYR A 197 -0.96 1.63 -5.48
CA TYR A 197 -1.02 0.70 -4.34
C TYR A 197 -0.71 -0.73 -4.80
N MET A 198 -1.25 -1.16 -5.94
CA MET A 198 -0.91 -2.48 -6.48
C MET A 198 0.60 -2.63 -6.71
N LYS A 199 1.28 -1.59 -7.21
CA LYS A 199 2.74 -1.62 -7.35
C LYS A 199 3.48 -1.58 -6.02
N PHE A 200 3.00 -0.82 -5.05
CA PHE A 200 3.57 -0.82 -3.71
C PHE A 200 3.48 -2.20 -3.04
N LEU A 201 2.39 -2.93 -3.23
CA LEU A 201 2.21 -4.29 -2.71
C LEU A 201 3.20 -5.30 -3.32
N GLU A 202 3.73 -5.06 -4.53
CA GLU A 202 4.76 -5.89 -5.13
C GLU A 202 6.14 -5.71 -4.47
N ILE A 203 6.41 -4.54 -3.87
CA ILE A 203 7.76 -4.16 -3.42
C ILE A 203 7.91 -3.95 -1.91
N GLU A 204 6.80 -3.86 -1.17
CA GLU A 204 6.80 -3.60 0.27
C GLU A 204 6.06 -4.72 1.03
N PRO A 205 6.80 -5.60 1.74
CA PRO A 205 6.20 -6.76 2.39
C PRO A 205 5.54 -6.44 3.74
N ASN A 206 5.73 -5.25 4.31
CA ASN A 206 5.22 -4.93 5.65
C ASN A 206 3.86 -4.21 5.64
N PHE A 207 3.11 -4.34 4.54
CA PHE A 207 1.76 -3.81 4.50
C PHE A 207 0.76 -4.71 5.21
N TYR A 208 -0.13 -4.05 5.92
CA TYR A 208 -1.32 -4.61 6.53
C TYR A 208 -2.52 -3.93 5.89
N HIS A 209 -3.67 -4.60 5.96
CA HIS A 209 -4.94 -3.94 5.72
C HIS A 209 -5.81 -3.95 6.96
N ALA A 210 -6.60 -2.89 7.07
CA ALA A 210 -7.60 -2.71 8.10
C ALA A 210 -8.99 -2.53 7.47
N LEU A 211 -9.21 -2.94 6.21
CA LEU A 211 -10.43 -2.58 5.48
C LEU A 211 -11.64 -3.35 6.00
N LYS A 212 -12.66 -2.63 6.51
CA LYS A 212 -13.81 -3.23 7.21
C LYS A 212 -14.50 -4.34 6.40
N SER A 213 -14.66 -4.13 5.09
CA SER A 213 -15.34 -5.08 4.21
C SER A 213 -14.55 -6.36 3.92
N VAL A 214 -13.25 -6.37 4.24
CA VAL A 214 -12.38 -7.55 4.10
C VAL A 214 -12.19 -8.22 5.45
N CYS A 215 -11.79 -7.45 6.47
CA CYS A 215 -11.71 -7.90 7.86
C CYS A 215 -12.24 -6.79 8.78
N SER A 216 -13.36 -7.04 9.45
CA SER A 216 -14.02 -6.02 10.26
C SER A 216 -13.34 -5.77 11.60
N PHE A 217 -12.64 -6.76 12.15
CA PHE A 217 -12.25 -6.79 13.56
C PHE A 217 -10.75 -6.72 13.82
N ASP A 218 -9.91 -6.72 12.77
CA ASP A 218 -8.46 -6.85 12.94
C ASP A 218 -7.67 -6.07 11.89
N ILE A 219 -6.37 -5.93 12.15
CA ILE A 219 -5.35 -5.41 11.24
C ILE A 219 -4.53 -6.59 10.74
N VAL A 220 -4.72 -6.97 9.49
CA VAL A 220 -4.20 -8.24 8.96
C VAL A 220 -3.05 -7.97 8.00
N SER A 221 -1.92 -8.67 8.20
CA SER A 221 -0.79 -8.61 7.26
C SER A 221 -1.23 -9.16 5.90
N LEU A 222 -0.93 -8.42 4.83
CA LEU A 222 -1.27 -8.84 3.47
C LEU A 222 -0.48 -10.08 3.03
N ASN A 223 0.63 -10.37 3.71
CA ASN A 223 1.48 -11.54 3.47
C ASN A 223 1.19 -12.70 4.43
N SER A 224 0.23 -12.56 5.35
CA SER A 224 -0.10 -13.63 6.30
C SER A 224 -0.78 -14.85 5.66
N LYS A 225 -1.63 -14.62 4.66
CA LYS A 225 -2.31 -15.65 3.86
C LYS A 225 -2.43 -15.17 2.42
N ALA A 226 -2.30 -16.09 1.47
CA ALA A 226 -2.33 -15.79 0.03
C ALA A 226 -3.57 -14.99 -0.41
N GLU A 227 -4.72 -15.22 0.23
CA GLU A 227 -5.98 -14.56 -0.11
C GLU A 227 -6.09 -13.10 0.36
N GLN A 228 -5.35 -12.68 1.39
CA GLN A 228 -5.54 -11.36 2.00
C GLN A 228 -5.21 -10.23 1.03
N GLN A 229 -4.12 -10.39 0.27
CA GLN A 229 -3.72 -9.45 -0.77
C GLN A 229 -4.79 -9.33 -1.85
N SER A 230 -5.26 -10.46 -2.39
CA SER A 230 -6.30 -10.47 -3.43
C SER A 230 -7.60 -9.84 -2.93
N GLN A 231 -8.05 -10.19 -1.72
CA GLN A 231 -9.29 -9.64 -1.14
C GLN A 231 -9.21 -8.11 -0.96
N TYR A 232 -8.08 -7.59 -0.49
CA TYR A 232 -7.86 -6.14 -0.39
C TYR A 232 -7.87 -5.46 -1.77
N ILE A 233 -7.12 -6.01 -2.74
CA ILE A 233 -7.05 -5.47 -4.10
C ILE A 233 -8.42 -5.46 -4.78
N ASN A 234 -9.20 -6.53 -4.62
CA ASN A 234 -10.55 -6.63 -5.17
C ASN A 234 -11.47 -5.56 -4.55
N ALA A 235 -11.44 -5.44 -3.22
CA ALA A 235 -12.23 -4.44 -2.51
C ALA A 235 -11.85 -2.99 -2.89
N LEU A 236 -10.57 -2.71 -3.18
CA LEU A 236 -10.10 -1.41 -3.68
C LEU A 236 -10.54 -1.18 -5.13
N SER A 237 -10.43 -2.20 -5.99
CA SER A 237 -10.84 -2.15 -7.40
C SER A 237 -12.34 -1.88 -7.54
N ASP A 238 -13.17 -2.57 -6.76
CA ASP A 238 -14.63 -2.37 -6.73
C ASP A 238 -15.01 -0.94 -6.35
N ARG A 239 -14.29 -0.34 -5.41
CA ARG A 239 -14.52 1.05 -4.98
C ARG A 239 -14.06 2.05 -6.03
N CYS A 240 -12.95 1.77 -6.70
CA CYS A 240 -12.48 2.55 -7.84
C CYS A 240 -13.55 2.59 -8.94
N GLN A 241 -14.07 1.41 -9.35
CA GLN A 241 -15.13 1.32 -10.36
C GLN A 241 -16.43 2.02 -9.95
N ARG A 242 -16.85 1.86 -8.68
CA ARG A 242 -18.03 2.56 -8.14
C ARG A 242 -17.84 4.07 -8.14
N THR A 243 -16.63 4.55 -7.83
CA THR A 243 -16.29 5.97 -7.85
C THR A 243 -16.36 6.53 -9.27
N GLN A 244 -15.78 5.85 -10.25
CA GLN A 244 -15.87 6.23 -11.66
C GLN A 244 -17.33 6.30 -12.14
N LYS A 245 -18.13 5.26 -11.87
CA LYS A 245 -19.57 5.24 -12.22
C LYS A 245 -20.35 6.36 -11.53
N ALA A 246 -20.02 6.68 -10.29
CA ALA A 246 -20.67 7.79 -9.59
C ALA A 246 -20.31 9.14 -10.23
N GLU A 247 -19.06 9.33 -10.65
CA GLU A 247 -18.62 10.55 -11.34
C GLU A 247 -19.32 10.74 -12.69
N GLU A 248 -19.58 9.66 -13.43
CA GLU A 248 -20.38 9.70 -14.67
C GLU A 248 -21.82 10.17 -14.46
N SER A 249 -22.40 9.86 -13.29
CA SER A 249 -23.80 10.22 -12.97
C SER A 249 -24.01 11.72 -12.74
N ASN A 250 -22.95 12.48 -12.44
CA ASN A 250 -22.98 13.88 -12.01
C ASN A 250 -23.86 14.18 -10.77
N ASP A 251 -24.32 13.17 -10.02
CA ASP A 251 -25.02 13.37 -8.74
C ASP A 251 -24.02 13.65 -7.60
N PRO A 252 -24.03 14.86 -7.00
CA PRO A 252 -23.06 15.23 -5.97
C PRO A 252 -23.07 14.31 -4.74
N LEU A 253 -24.23 13.75 -4.36
CA LEU A 253 -24.33 12.87 -3.19
C LEU A 253 -23.81 11.47 -3.48
N SER A 254 -24.11 10.92 -4.66
CA SER A 254 -23.55 9.64 -5.09
C SER A 254 -22.02 9.70 -5.21
N ILE A 255 -21.49 10.78 -5.80
CA ILE A 255 -20.04 11.02 -5.88
C ILE A 255 -19.42 11.10 -4.49
N LEU A 256 -20.03 11.88 -3.59
CA LEU A 256 -19.53 12.03 -2.22
C LEU A 256 -19.49 10.69 -1.48
N ARG A 257 -20.56 9.90 -1.52
CA ARG A 257 -20.61 8.59 -0.85
C ARG A 257 -19.58 7.63 -1.42
N ALA A 258 -19.43 7.56 -2.74
CA ALA A 258 -18.44 6.71 -3.38
C ALA A 258 -17.01 7.10 -2.97
N TRP A 259 -16.72 8.41 -2.87
CA TRP A 259 -15.42 8.88 -2.43
C TRP A 259 -15.15 8.66 -0.93
N ILE A 260 -16.16 8.66 -0.06
CA ILE A 260 -16.00 8.25 1.34
C ILE A 260 -15.54 6.78 1.42
N ASP A 261 -16.17 5.90 0.62
CA ASP A 261 -15.80 4.47 0.57
C ASP A 261 -14.39 4.26 -0.01
N MET A 262 -14.06 4.95 -1.10
CA MET A 262 -12.75 4.88 -1.74
C MET A 262 -11.64 5.38 -0.80
N ASP A 263 -11.89 6.50 -0.13
CA ASP A 263 -10.98 7.05 0.85
C ASP A 263 -10.75 6.10 2.04
N GLU A 264 -11.79 5.40 2.54
CA GLU A 264 -11.62 4.37 3.58
C GLU A 264 -10.68 3.26 3.09
N ALA A 265 -10.83 2.80 1.84
CA ALA A 265 -9.94 1.77 1.29
C ALA A 265 -8.49 2.24 1.14
N ILE A 266 -8.27 3.50 0.76
CA ILE A 266 -6.94 4.13 0.67
C ILE A 266 -6.27 4.21 2.05
N HIS A 267 -7.01 4.61 3.08
CA HIS A 267 -6.50 4.73 4.45
C HIS A 267 -6.44 3.39 5.19
N SER A 268 -7.10 2.36 4.65
CA SER A 268 -7.06 1.01 5.21
C SER A 268 -5.81 0.22 4.80
N LEU A 269 -5.02 0.69 3.82
CA LEU A 269 -3.66 0.17 3.62
C LEU A 269 -2.72 0.85 4.62
N VAL A 270 -2.24 0.09 5.59
CA VAL A 270 -1.51 0.64 6.73
C VAL A 270 -0.21 -0.10 6.98
N PHE A 271 0.71 0.59 7.64
CA PHE A 271 1.81 -0.05 8.34
C PHE A 271 1.44 -0.30 9.80
N VAL A 272 2.18 -1.17 10.45
CA VAL A 272 2.06 -1.44 11.88
C VAL A 272 3.46 -1.32 12.51
N PRO A 273 3.78 -0.25 13.27
CA PRO A 273 2.94 0.94 13.56
C PRO A 273 2.52 1.75 12.33
N PRO A 274 1.36 2.45 12.37
CA PRO A 274 0.92 3.36 11.32
C PRO A 274 1.95 4.45 11.01
N ALA A 275 2.04 4.81 9.74
CA ALA A 275 2.90 5.91 9.31
C ALA A 275 2.45 7.23 9.96
N GLN A 276 3.41 8.10 10.25
CA GLN A 276 3.14 9.41 10.80
C GLN A 276 2.37 10.28 9.78
N ARG A 277 1.38 11.04 10.26
CA ARG A 277 0.44 11.80 9.39
C ARG A 277 1.09 12.73 8.36
N TYR A 278 2.22 13.32 8.71
CA TYR A 278 2.98 14.27 7.90
C TYR A 278 4.20 13.64 7.22
N SER A 279 4.41 12.32 7.34
CA SER A 279 5.41 11.60 6.56
C SER A 279 5.06 11.63 5.07
N TRP A 280 6.00 11.19 4.22
CA TRP A 280 5.74 11.02 2.80
C TRP A 280 4.49 10.15 2.53
N TRP A 281 4.39 8.98 3.18
CA TRP A 281 3.24 8.09 3.09
C TRP A 281 1.95 8.75 3.62
N GLY A 282 2.02 9.44 4.76
CA GLY A 282 0.88 10.15 5.32
C GLY A 282 0.39 11.27 4.39
N LYS A 283 1.29 11.99 3.72
CA LYS A 283 0.95 13.01 2.72
C LYS A 283 0.32 12.41 1.47
N LEU A 284 0.81 11.27 1.00
CA LEU A 284 0.20 10.52 -0.10
C LEU A 284 -1.25 10.16 0.23
N GLN A 285 -1.52 9.56 1.40
CA GLN A 285 -2.89 9.27 1.84
C GLN A 285 -3.74 10.53 2.01
N ASN A 286 -3.16 11.62 2.53
CA ASN A 286 -3.88 12.89 2.66
C ASN A 286 -4.29 13.52 1.32
N GLU A 287 -3.77 13.07 0.17
CA GLU A 287 -4.27 13.52 -1.13
C GLU A 287 -5.71 13.08 -1.37
N SER A 288 -6.10 11.86 -0.97
CA SER A 288 -7.49 11.43 -1.05
C SER A 288 -8.39 12.24 -0.10
N ARG A 289 -7.89 12.62 1.09
CA ARG A 289 -8.60 13.55 2.00
C ARG A 289 -8.85 14.92 1.37
N ARG A 290 -7.88 15.46 0.62
CA ARG A 290 -8.04 16.74 -0.09
C ARG A 290 -9.09 16.63 -1.20
N ILE A 291 -9.13 15.51 -1.92
CA ILE A 291 -10.14 15.25 -2.95
C ILE A 291 -11.53 15.14 -2.31
N LEU A 292 -11.66 14.33 -1.27
CA LEU A 292 -12.90 14.16 -0.53
C LEU A 292 -13.45 15.50 0.00
N LYS A 293 -12.56 16.37 0.52
CA LYS A 293 -12.97 17.73 0.93
C LYS A 293 -13.53 18.54 -0.23
N LYS A 294 -12.86 18.57 -1.40
CA LYS A 294 -13.36 19.28 -2.59
C LYS A 294 -14.72 18.75 -3.05
N ILE A 295 -14.94 17.44 -2.94
CA ILE A 295 -16.20 16.79 -3.32
C ILE A 295 -17.31 17.12 -2.32
N ALA A 296 -16.99 17.14 -1.03
CA ALA A 296 -17.91 17.62 0.01
C ALA A 296 -18.33 19.07 -0.24
N ASP A 297 -17.38 19.95 -0.57
CA ASP A 297 -17.66 21.36 -0.89
C ASP A 297 -18.59 21.48 -2.12
N LYS A 298 -18.41 20.63 -3.14
CA LYS A 298 -19.34 20.57 -4.30
C LYS A 298 -20.76 20.15 -3.88
N ALA A 299 -20.90 19.14 -3.02
CA ALA A 299 -22.19 18.70 -2.53
C ALA A 299 -22.90 19.78 -1.68
N ILE A 300 -22.14 20.52 -0.85
CA ILE A 300 -22.63 21.66 -0.09
C ILE A 300 -23.12 22.78 -1.03
N ASN A 301 -22.33 23.11 -2.04
CA ASN A 301 -22.68 24.14 -3.02
C ASN A 301 -23.90 23.76 -3.87
N ALA A 302 -24.21 22.47 -3.98
CA ALA A 302 -25.44 21.96 -4.60
C ALA A 302 -26.67 22.00 -3.65
N GLY A 303 -26.53 22.54 -2.44
CA GLY A 303 -27.62 22.73 -1.48
C GLY A 303 -27.82 21.59 -0.47
N ASN A 304 -26.88 20.64 -0.37
CA ASN A 304 -26.98 19.52 0.57
C ASN A 304 -26.36 19.86 1.95
N GLU A 305 -26.92 19.29 3.02
CA GLU A 305 -26.34 19.41 4.36
C GLU A 305 -25.24 18.37 4.56
N VAL A 306 -23.98 18.74 4.35
CA VAL A 306 -22.84 17.82 4.50
C VAL A 306 -21.91 18.28 5.61
N ARG A 307 -21.53 17.35 6.50
CA ARG A 307 -20.45 17.52 7.47
C ARG A 307 -19.52 16.33 7.40
N ILE A 308 -18.23 16.58 7.20
CA ILE A 308 -17.19 15.56 7.21
C ILE A 308 -16.13 15.94 8.25
N ARG A 309 -15.72 14.99 9.07
CA ARG A 309 -14.70 15.20 10.11
C ARG A 309 -13.70 14.05 10.11
N GLN A 310 -12.43 14.38 9.89
CA GLN A 310 -11.32 13.47 10.19
C GLN A 310 -11.17 13.37 11.71
N LEU A 311 -11.16 12.15 12.23
CA LEU A 311 -11.04 11.90 13.67
C LEU A 311 -9.56 11.83 14.06
N SER A 312 -9.17 12.55 15.10
CA SER A 312 -7.78 12.64 15.57
C SER A 312 -7.74 13.16 17.01
N GLY A 313 -6.59 13.02 17.68
CA GLY A 313 -6.40 13.42 19.08
C GLY A 313 -6.69 12.25 20.02
N LEU A 314 -7.15 12.55 21.23
CA LEU A 314 -7.50 11.52 22.21
C LEU A 314 -8.69 10.69 21.73
N TYR A 315 -8.58 9.37 21.84
CA TYR A 315 -9.66 8.45 21.47
C TYR A 315 -10.93 8.72 22.29
N ALA A 316 -10.79 9.06 23.57
CA ALA A 316 -11.88 9.41 24.46
C ALA A 316 -12.74 10.59 23.96
N ASP A 317 -12.16 11.51 23.20
CA ASP A 317 -12.86 12.69 22.67
C ASP A 317 -13.65 12.39 21.39
N ILE A 318 -13.38 11.27 20.72
CA ILE A 318 -13.94 10.92 19.41
C ILE A 318 -14.71 9.61 19.38
N CYS A 319 -14.67 8.80 20.44
CA CYS A 319 -15.26 7.45 20.47
C CYS A 319 -16.78 7.44 20.27
N THR A 320 -17.47 8.55 20.52
CA THR A 320 -18.90 8.70 20.23
C THR A 320 -19.20 8.96 18.76
N SER A 321 -18.20 9.37 17.98
CA SER A 321 -18.30 9.68 16.55
C SER A 321 -17.64 8.61 15.67
N SER A 322 -17.10 7.55 16.27
CA SER A 322 -16.49 6.41 15.59
C SER A 322 -17.17 5.08 15.93
N LYS A 323 -16.96 4.07 15.08
CA LYS A 323 -17.47 2.71 15.28
C LYS A 323 -16.57 1.71 14.55
N ASP A 324 -16.50 0.49 15.09
CA ASP A 324 -15.69 -0.62 14.59
C ASP A 324 -14.18 -0.28 14.61
N ASP A 325 -13.76 0.48 15.63
CA ASP A 325 -12.39 0.93 15.81
C ASP A 325 -11.43 -0.20 16.15
N LEU A 326 -10.17 -0.04 15.76
CA LEU A 326 -9.12 -1.04 15.95
C LEU A 326 -8.11 -0.53 16.97
N GLN A 327 -7.69 -1.42 17.87
CA GLN A 327 -6.72 -1.11 18.91
C GLN A 327 -5.34 -1.67 18.53
N LEU A 328 -4.30 -0.89 18.79
CA LEU A 328 -2.91 -1.37 18.83
C LEU A 328 -2.33 -1.19 20.23
N ASP A 329 -1.43 -2.11 20.60
CA ASP A 329 -0.69 -2.09 21.86
C ASP A 329 0.76 -1.58 21.70
N PHE A 330 1.09 -1.02 20.54
CA PHE A 330 2.40 -0.44 20.21
C PHE A 330 2.28 0.69 19.18
N GLY A 331 3.28 1.57 19.15
CA GLY A 331 3.33 2.74 18.27
C GLY A 331 2.54 3.96 18.78
N GLY A 332 3.10 5.15 18.57
CA GLY A 332 2.49 6.43 18.94
C GLY A 332 2.19 6.61 20.43
N THR A 333 1.37 7.62 20.75
CA THR A 333 1.05 8.00 22.13
C THR A 333 -0.11 7.17 22.69
N PRO A 334 0.00 6.58 23.90
CA PRO A 334 -1.10 5.91 24.59
C PRO A 334 -2.38 6.74 24.68
N GLY A 335 -3.51 6.15 24.27
CA GLY A 335 -4.82 6.80 24.28
C GLY A 335 -5.13 7.70 23.07
N GLU A 336 -4.20 7.88 22.14
CA GLU A 336 -4.41 8.70 20.94
C GLU A 336 -4.85 7.88 19.73
N VAL A 337 -5.60 8.53 18.84
CA VAL A 337 -5.87 8.05 17.48
C VAL A 337 -4.56 8.08 16.68
N LEU A 338 -4.14 6.92 16.21
CA LEU A 338 -2.96 6.75 15.36
C LEU A 338 -3.28 7.04 13.90
N THR A 339 -4.43 6.56 13.40
CA THR A 339 -4.89 6.88 12.04
C THR A 339 -6.41 6.88 11.95
N CYS A 340 -6.94 7.75 11.09
CA CYS A 340 -8.35 7.81 10.73
C CYS A 340 -8.56 6.99 9.45
N LEU A 341 -9.17 5.82 9.58
CA LEU A 341 -9.49 4.94 8.45
C LEU A 341 -10.68 5.49 7.68
N ARG A 342 -11.80 5.74 8.37
CA ARG A 342 -13.00 6.37 7.80
C ARG A 342 -13.31 7.67 8.52
N VAL A 343 -13.60 8.72 7.76
CA VAL A 343 -14.12 9.99 8.33
C VAL A 343 -15.50 9.79 8.94
N TYR A 344 -15.79 10.55 9.98
CA TYR A 344 -17.19 10.77 10.35
C TYR A 344 -17.85 11.60 9.24
N ALA A 345 -19.03 11.18 8.80
CA ALA A 345 -19.82 11.91 7.82
C ALA A 345 -21.28 12.03 8.27
N ARG A 346 -21.87 13.21 8.09
CA ARG A 346 -23.31 13.42 8.17
C ARG A 346 -23.76 14.05 6.86
N ILE A 347 -24.66 13.38 6.16
CA ILE A 347 -25.20 13.80 4.87
C ILE A 347 -26.71 13.88 5.05
N ASN A 348 -27.25 15.09 5.03
CA ASN A 348 -28.63 15.39 5.39
C ASN A 348 -28.95 14.84 6.80
N HIS A 349 -29.89 13.90 6.88
CA HIS A 349 -30.31 13.27 8.15
C HIS A 349 -29.60 11.93 8.42
N GLU A 350 -28.72 11.48 7.51
CA GLU A 350 -27.99 10.23 7.65
C GLU A 350 -26.62 10.46 8.27
N GLU A 351 -26.33 9.77 9.37
CA GLU A 351 -25.03 9.79 10.03
C GLU A 351 -24.27 8.49 9.75
N SER A 352 -23.01 8.62 9.37
CA SER A 352 -22.06 7.55 9.15
C SER A 352 -20.87 7.73 10.11
N PRO A 353 -20.73 6.85 11.12
CA PRO A 353 -19.64 6.99 12.09
C PRO A 353 -18.29 6.78 11.41
N GLY A 354 -17.28 7.51 11.89
CA GLY A 354 -15.90 7.29 11.47
C GLY A 354 -15.36 5.94 11.95
N ARG A 355 -14.11 5.66 11.61
CA ARG A 355 -13.39 4.47 12.07
C ARG A 355 -11.92 4.78 12.21
N VAL A 356 -11.31 4.39 13.31
CA VAL A 356 -9.93 4.73 13.64
C VAL A 356 -9.10 3.51 14.03
N ILE A 357 -7.78 3.63 13.90
CA ILE A 357 -6.84 2.84 14.70
C ILE A 357 -6.38 3.74 15.85
N PHE A 358 -6.44 3.26 17.08
CA PHE A 358 -5.98 4.00 18.26
C PHE A 358 -5.00 3.16 19.08
N ARG A 359 -4.16 3.85 19.84
CA ARG A 359 -3.22 3.22 20.75
C ARG A 359 -3.89 3.00 22.10
N SER A 360 -3.83 1.78 22.62
CA SER A 360 -4.29 1.47 23.97
C SER A 360 -3.61 2.34 25.03
N SER A 361 -4.36 2.82 26.01
CA SER A 361 -3.83 3.57 27.16
C SER A 361 -3.06 2.71 28.18
N ARG A 362 -3.02 1.40 27.96
CA ARG A 362 -2.32 0.43 28.83
C ARG A 362 -0.85 0.27 28.47
#